data_AF-A0A9D5S2W4-F1
#
_entry.id   AF-A0A9D5S2W4-F1
#
_cell.length_a   1.000
_cell.length_b   1.000
_cell.length_c   1.000
_cell.angle_alpha   90.00
_cell.angle_beta   90.00
_cell.angle_gamma   90.00
#
_symmetry.space_group_name_H-M   'P 1'
#
loop_
_entity.id
_entity.type
_entity.pdbx_description
1 polymer ?
#
loop_
_entity_poly.entity_id
_entity_poly.type
_entity_poly.pdbx_seq_one_letter_code
_entity_poly.pdbx_strand_id
1 'polypeptide(L)'
;MKKKNKIIIIILIILTVITMLGLIIYNFYKGYKEDKIKTQNKIIKINENYTNFNYYLNEFNNQRTTIYSEIFEDKYYSDFNNNINNWNTLMSSYNDLIKKIDNESKYLKENCINSKIYHIEITPKCSSFVDNLEMMINLYISDVNVYNENINTYNAWVLENPEESYNVIDNFINKDYTVYVDFNNDGVFLGKE
;
A
#
# COMPACT_ATOMS: atom_id res chain seq x y z
N MET A 1 10.79 -17.54 71.89
CA MET A 1 9.56 -16.80 71.49
C MET A 1 8.34 -17.45 72.12
N LYS A 2 7.51 -16.68 72.84
CA LYS A 2 6.22 -17.17 73.38
C LYS A 2 5.33 -17.63 72.20
N LYS A 3 4.58 -18.73 72.37
CA LYS A 3 3.71 -19.35 71.34
C LYS A 3 2.83 -18.32 70.60
N LYS A 4 2.31 -17.31 71.32
CA LYS A 4 1.56 -16.16 70.78
C LYS A 4 2.34 -15.32 69.76
N ASN A 5 3.63 -15.05 69.99
CA ASN A 5 4.45 -14.24 69.09
C ASN A 5 4.76 -14.99 67.79
N LYS A 6 4.85 -16.33 67.80
CA LYS A 6 5.01 -17.13 66.58
C LYS A 6 3.77 -17.06 65.68
N ILE A 7 2.58 -17.12 66.28
CA ILE A 7 1.31 -17.03 65.55
C ILE A 7 1.15 -15.65 64.88
N ILE A 8 1.49 -14.57 65.58
CA ILE A 8 1.42 -13.21 65.04
C ILE A 8 2.36 -13.04 63.83
N ILE A 9 3.58 -13.57 63.89
CA ILE A 9 4.54 -13.52 62.77
C ILE A 9 4.02 -14.31 61.57
N ILE A 10 3.43 -15.49 61.78
CA ILE A 10 2.85 -16.30 60.70
C ILE A 10 1.71 -15.54 60.00
N ILE A 11 0.83 -14.89 60.77
CA ILE A 11 -0.26 -14.08 60.22
C ILE A 11 0.29 -12.92 59.39
N LEU A 12 1.32 -12.23 59.87
CA LEU A 12 1.97 -11.14 59.13
C LEU A 12 2.59 -11.59 57.80
N ILE A 13 3.23 -12.77 57.79
CA ILE A 13 3.80 -13.37 56.58
C ILE A 13 2.69 -13.71 55.57
N ILE A 14 1.60 -14.32 56.04
CA ILE A 14 0.45 -14.63 55.18
C ILE A 14 -0.16 -13.36 54.59
N LEU A 15 -0.32 -12.31 55.41
CA LEU A 15 -0.85 -11.03 54.96
C LEU A 15 0.04 -10.37 53.90
N THR A 16 1.36 -10.42 54.06
CA THR A 16 2.31 -9.89 53.08
C THR A 16 2.30 -10.68 51.77
N VAL A 17 2.17 -12.00 51.83
CA VAL A 17 2.05 -12.83 50.61
C VAL A 17 0.75 -12.51 49.86
N ILE A 18 -0.38 -12.36 50.57
CA ILE A 18 -1.67 -12.03 49.95
C ILE A 18 -1.63 -10.65 49.28
N THR A 19 -1.06 -9.63 49.94
CA THR A 19 -0.95 -8.29 49.34
C THR A 19 -0.03 -8.27 48.13
N MET A 20 1.07 -9.04 48.16
CA MET A 20 2.00 -9.16 47.04
C MET A 20 1.34 -9.83 45.83
N LEU A 21 0.59 -10.92 46.04
CA LEU A 21 -0.20 -11.57 44.99
C LEU A 21 -1.29 -10.64 44.43
N GLY A 22 -1.97 -9.87 45.28
CA GLY A 22 -2.95 -8.88 44.87
C GLY A 22 -2.37 -7.80 43.95
N LEU A 23 -1.17 -7.30 44.26
CA LEU A 23 -0.46 -6.32 43.43
C LEU A 23 -0.06 -6.90 42.06
N ILE A 24 0.42 -8.15 42.03
CA ILE A 24 0.76 -8.85 40.79
C ILE A 24 -0.48 -8.97 39.90
N ILE A 25 -1.59 -9.51 40.44
CA ILE A 25 -2.85 -9.69 39.70
C ILE A 25 -3.38 -8.35 39.19
N TYR A 26 -3.35 -7.30 40.01
CA TYR A 26 -3.78 -5.96 39.61
C TYR A 26 -2.96 -5.42 38.43
N ASN A 27 -1.63 -5.52 38.50
CA ASN A 27 -0.75 -5.05 37.42
C ASN A 27 -0.95 -5.85 36.13
N PHE A 28 -1.13 -7.17 36.23
CA PHE A 28 -1.47 -8.01 35.07
C PHE A 28 -2.80 -7.62 34.44
N TYR A 29 -3.85 -7.41 35.26
CA TYR A 29 -5.16 -7.01 34.77
C TYR A 29 -5.14 -5.63 34.11
N LYS A 30 -4.39 -4.68 34.70
CA LYS A 30 -4.21 -3.34 34.12
C LYS A 30 -3.49 -3.43 32.77
N GLY A 31 -2.38 -4.16 32.68
CA GLY A 31 -1.65 -4.36 31.43
C GLY A 31 -2.51 -5.01 30.35
N TYR A 32 -3.25 -6.08 30.71
CA TYR A 32 -4.18 -6.74 29.79
C TYR A 32 -5.26 -5.79 29.25
N LYS A 33 -5.84 -4.94 30.11
CA LYS A 33 -6.83 -3.95 29.68
C LYS A 33 -6.22 -2.92 28.72
N GLU A 34 -5.02 -2.43 29.01
CA GLU A 34 -4.31 -1.48 28.15
C GLU A 34 -3.96 -2.09 26.78
N ASP A 35 -3.49 -3.33 26.76
CA ASP A 35 -3.16 -4.03 25.51
C ASP A 35 -4.40 -4.33 24.66
N LYS A 36 -5.53 -4.66 25.30
CA LYS A 36 -6.81 -4.80 24.61
C LYS A 36 -7.24 -3.50 23.94
N ILE A 37 -7.14 -2.37 24.66
CA ILE A 37 -7.49 -1.04 24.12
C ILE A 37 -6.56 -0.68 22.95
N LYS A 38 -5.25 -0.88 23.09
CA LYS A 38 -4.28 -0.63 22.01
C LYS A 38 -4.58 -1.46 20.77
N THR A 39 -4.89 -2.75 20.96
CA THR A 39 -5.23 -3.66 19.86
C THR A 39 -6.50 -3.22 19.15
N GLN A 40 -7.55 -2.88 19.90
CA GLN A 40 -8.80 -2.37 19.35
C GLN A 40 -8.58 -1.07 18.56
N ASN A 41 -7.80 -0.13 19.10
CA ASN A 41 -7.48 1.12 18.41
C ASN A 41 -6.69 0.88 17.12
N LYS A 42 -5.76 -0.08 17.11
CA LYS A 42 -5.04 -0.48 15.89
C LYS A 42 -5.99 -1.06 14.84
N ILE A 43 -6.91 -1.93 15.25
CA ILE A 43 -7.93 -2.51 14.36
C ILE A 43 -8.80 -1.41 13.74
N ILE A 44 -9.30 -0.48 14.55
CA ILE A 44 -10.13 0.65 14.09
C ILE A 44 -9.36 1.47 13.06
N LYS A 45 -8.11 1.86 13.35
CA LYS A 45 -7.30 2.66 12.42
C LYS A 45 -7.00 1.93 11.12
N ILE A 46 -6.69 0.62 11.18
CA ILE A 46 -6.49 -0.19 9.97
C ILE A 46 -7.79 -0.19 9.14
N ASN A 47 -8.94 -0.37 9.76
CA ASN A 47 -10.23 -0.37 9.06
C ASN A 47 -10.56 0.98 8.39
N GLU A 48 -10.30 2.09 9.08
CA GLU A 48 -10.50 3.44 8.55
C GLU A 48 -9.58 3.69 7.36
N ASN A 49 -8.27 3.41 7.51
CA ASN A 49 -7.31 3.61 6.43
C ASN A 49 -7.58 2.67 5.25
N TYR A 50 -8.00 1.42 5.50
CA TYR A 50 -8.37 0.49 4.43
C TYR A 50 -9.60 0.95 3.64
N THR A 51 -10.57 1.59 4.30
CA THR A 51 -11.72 2.21 3.62
C THR A 51 -11.26 3.31 2.67
N ASN A 52 -10.33 4.16 3.12
CA ASN A 52 -9.76 5.21 2.27
C ASN A 52 -8.93 4.63 1.11
N PHE A 53 -8.18 3.57 1.36
CA PHE A 53 -7.44 2.86 0.31
C PHE A 53 -8.37 2.28 -0.77
N ASN A 54 -9.51 1.69 -0.40
CA ASN A 54 -10.47 1.17 -1.39
C ASN A 54 -11.06 2.28 -2.28
N TYR A 55 -11.23 3.49 -1.75
CA TYR A 55 -11.62 4.63 -2.58
C TYR A 55 -10.55 4.89 -3.65
N TYR A 56 -9.28 4.95 -3.26
CA TYR A 56 -8.20 5.15 -4.21
C TYR A 56 -7.99 4.00 -5.20
N LEU A 57 -8.25 2.76 -4.79
CA LEU A 57 -8.24 1.60 -5.70
C LEU A 57 -9.26 1.79 -6.83
N ASN A 58 -10.44 2.31 -6.53
CA ASN A 58 -11.45 2.61 -7.55
C ASN A 58 -11.02 3.77 -8.45
N GLU A 59 -10.45 4.83 -7.87
CA GLU A 59 -9.90 5.95 -8.67
C GLU A 59 -8.80 5.47 -9.63
N PHE A 60 -7.91 4.59 -9.16
CA PHE A 60 -6.87 3.98 -9.99
C PHE A 60 -7.47 3.19 -11.15
N ASN A 61 -8.44 2.32 -10.87
CA ASN A 61 -9.08 1.51 -11.91
C ASN A 61 -9.81 2.37 -12.95
N ASN A 62 -10.49 3.43 -12.51
CA ASN A 62 -11.15 4.38 -13.42
C ASN A 62 -10.12 5.10 -14.30
N GLN A 63 -9.03 5.60 -13.70
CA GLN A 63 -7.99 6.28 -14.46
C GLN A 63 -7.28 5.35 -15.45
N ARG A 64 -6.97 4.12 -15.04
CA ARG A 64 -6.40 3.12 -15.93
C ARG A 64 -7.35 2.80 -17.08
N THR A 65 -8.65 2.64 -16.81
CA THR A 65 -9.65 2.43 -17.86
C THR A 65 -9.64 3.56 -18.91
N THR A 66 -9.57 4.82 -18.46
CA THR A 66 -9.43 5.98 -19.36
C THR A 66 -8.13 5.94 -20.16
N ILE A 67 -7.00 5.58 -19.53
CA ILE A 67 -5.72 5.42 -20.24
C ILE A 67 -5.85 4.38 -21.35
N TYR A 68 -6.46 3.23 -21.06
CA TYR A 68 -6.64 2.17 -22.05
C TYR A 68 -7.50 2.63 -23.24
N SER A 69 -8.66 3.27 -22.99
CA SER A 69 -9.53 3.74 -24.08
C SER A 69 -8.93 4.88 -24.90
N GLU A 70 -8.22 5.80 -24.24
CA GLU A 70 -7.70 7.01 -24.89
C GLU A 70 -6.35 6.77 -25.59
N ILE A 71 -5.53 5.84 -25.07
CA ILE A 71 -4.12 5.70 -25.49
C ILE A 71 -3.84 4.32 -26.10
N PHE A 72 -4.36 3.23 -25.54
CA PHE A 72 -3.94 1.86 -25.92
C PHE A 72 -4.90 1.13 -26.87
N GLU A 73 -6.16 1.55 -26.98
CA GLU A 73 -7.05 1.07 -28.05
C GLU A 73 -6.52 1.48 -29.43
N ASP A 74 -6.64 0.60 -30.44
CA ASP A 74 -6.11 0.76 -31.81
C ASP A 74 -6.10 2.22 -32.31
N LYS A 75 -4.93 2.86 -32.27
CA LYS A 75 -4.70 4.23 -32.79
C LYS A 75 -3.85 4.19 -34.05
N TYR A 76 -4.09 5.15 -34.94
CA TYR A 76 -3.22 5.39 -36.09
C TYR A 76 -2.00 6.22 -35.68
N TYR A 77 -0.90 6.12 -36.42
CA TYR A 77 0.31 6.92 -36.14
C TYR A 77 0.05 8.45 -36.17
N SER A 78 -0.91 8.91 -36.98
CA SER A 78 -1.36 10.31 -37.01
C SER A 78 -1.96 10.77 -35.68
N ASP A 79 -2.51 9.86 -34.88
CA ASP A 79 -3.13 10.18 -33.60
C ASP A 79 -2.08 10.49 -32.53
N PHE A 80 -0.89 9.87 -32.61
CA PHE A 80 0.23 10.16 -31.71
C PHE A 80 0.64 11.62 -31.77
N ASN A 81 0.96 12.12 -32.96
CA ASN A 81 1.42 13.50 -33.12
C ASN A 81 0.38 14.54 -32.65
N ASN A 82 -0.90 14.26 -32.89
CA ASN A 82 -1.98 15.20 -32.56
C ASN A 82 -2.38 15.16 -31.08
N ASN A 83 -2.26 14.01 -30.41
CA ASN A 83 -2.78 13.81 -29.05
C ASN A 83 -1.69 13.71 -27.98
N ILE A 84 -0.41 13.71 -28.35
CA ILE A 84 0.70 13.48 -27.40
C ILE A 84 0.65 14.38 -26.17
N ASN A 85 0.30 15.65 -26.32
CA ASN A 85 0.21 16.58 -25.19
C ASN A 85 -0.90 16.17 -24.21
N ASN A 86 -2.05 15.73 -24.73
CA ASN A 86 -3.16 15.23 -23.92
C ASN A 86 -2.77 13.91 -23.24
N TRP A 87 -2.16 12.99 -23.98
CA TRP A 87 -1.72 11.70 -23.44
C TRP A 87 -0.64 11.84 -22.37
N ASN A 88 0.35 12.73 -22.57
CA ASN A 88 1.33 13.06 -21.54
C ASN A 88 0.69 13.68 -20.29
N THR A 89 -0.38 14.47 -20.46
CA THR A 89 -1.14 15.01 -19.34
C THR A 89 -1.88 13.90 -18.58
N LEU A 90 -2.49 12.95 -19.29
CA LEU A 90 -3.13 11.78 -18.68
C LEU A 90 -2.12 10.90 -17.93
N MET A 91 -0.96 10.63 -18.52
CA MET A 91 0.13 9.85 -17.88
C MET A 91 0.71 10.58 -16.66
N SER A 92 0.82 11.92 -16.72
CA SER A 92 1.26 12.72 -15.57
C SER A 92 0.25 12.65 -14.42
N SER A 93 -1.05 12.80 -14.72
CA SER A 93 -2.11 12.62 -13.74
C SER A 93 -2.09 11.22 -13.14
N TYR A 94 -1.76 10.20 -13.94
CA TYR A 94 -1.70 8.81 -13.47
C TYR A 94 -0.54 8.60 -12.49
N ASN A 95 0.63 9.17 -12.78
CA ASN A 95 1.77 9.23 -11.86
C ASN A 95 1.41 9.92 -10.54
N ASP A 96 0.73 11.06 -10.61
CA ASP A 96 0.33 11.83 -9.42
C ASP A 96 -0.66 11.05 -8.55
N LEU A 97 -1.58 10.29 -9.16
CA LEU A 97 -2.47 9.40 -8.41
C LEU A 97 -1.68 8.30 -7.69
N ILE A 98 -0.73 7.63 -8.35
CA ILE A 98 0.10 6.62 -7.70
C ILE A 98 0.89 7.20 -6.52
N LYS A 99 1.49 8.39 -6.68
CA LYS A 99 2.16 9.10 -5.57
C LYS A 99 1.23 9.39 -4.40
N LYS A 100 0.00 9.80 -4.70
CA LYS A 100 -1.01 10.06 -3.68
C LYS A 100 -1.37 8.76 -2.94
N ILE A 101 -1.58 7.67 -3.67
CA ILE A 101 -1.86 6.35 -3.10
C ILE A 101 -0.75 5.90 -2.16
N ASP A 102 0.51 5.99 -2.58
CA ASP A 102 1.64 5.59 -1.74
C ASP A 102 1.74 6.43 -0.46
N ASN A 103 1.55 7.75 -0.58
CA ASN A 103 1.57 8.66 0.57
C ASN A 103 0.44 8.42 1.56
N GLU A 104 -0.78 8.25 1.09
CA GLU A 104 -1.97 8.01 1.91
C GLU A 104 -1.95 6.60 2.52
N SER A 105 -1.22 5.67 1.93
CA SER A 105 -1.11 4.28 2.40
C SER A 105 -0.05 4.07 3.49
N LYS A 106 0.72 5.09 3.89
CA LYS A 106 1.84 4.96 4.85
C LYS A 106 1.48 4.18 6.12
N TYR A 107 0.33 4.49 6.73
CA TYR A 107 -0.11 3.80 7.95
C TYR A 107 -0.38 2.31 7.71
N LEU A 108 -1.00 1.97 6.57
CA LEU A 108 -1.23 0.58 6.18
C LEU A 108 0.08 -0.12 5.82
N LYS A 109 1.02 0.52 5.11
CA LYS A 109 2.34 -0.07 4.81
C LYS A 109 3.08 -0.43 6.10
N GLU A 110 3.14 0.49 7.06
CA GLU A 110 3.79 0.26 8.35
C GLU A 110 3.17 -0.90 9.13
N ASN A 111 1.83 -1.03 9.08
CA ASN A 111 1.12 -1.97 9.93
C ASN A 111 0.78 -3.30 9.25
N CYS A 112 0.67 -3.36 7.92
CA CYS A 112 0.28 -4.54 7.14
C CYS A 112 1.46 -5.19 6.40
N ILE A 113 2.45 -4.42 5.93
CA ILE A 113 3.63 -4.95 5.22
C ILE A 113 4.76 -5.21 6.21
N ASN A 114 5.11 -4.20 7.00
CA ASN A 114 6.28 -4.24 7.87
C ASN A 114 6.03 -4.92 9.22
N SER A 115 4.82 -5.44 9.48
CA SER A 115 4.43 -6.00 10.78
C SER A 115 3.67 -7.31 10.62
N LYS A 116 4.00 -8.29 11.48
CA LYS A 116 3.23 -9.55 11.56
C LYS A 116 1.91 -9.29 12.29
N ILE A 117 0.80 -9.42 11.57
CA ILE A 117 -0.55 -9.31 12.11
C ILE A 117 -1.14 -10.71 12.27
N TYR A 118 -1.63 -11.02 13.48
CA TYR A 118 -2.27 -12.30 13.81
C TYR A 118 -3.77 -12.18 14.17
N HIS A 119 -4.39 -11.02 13.91
CA HIS A 119 -5.78 -10.79 14.31
C HIS A 119 -6.75 -11.04 13.15
N ILE A 120 -7.67 -11.99 13.34
CA ILE A 120 -8.56 -12.53 12.30
C ILE A 120 -9.37 -11.47 11.53
N GLU A 121 -9.74 -10.38 12.18
CA GLU A 121 -10.53 -9.29 11.56
C GLU A 121 -9.74 -8.43 10.56
N ILE A 122 -8.44 -8.26 10.77
CA ILE A 122 -7.61 -7.34 9.97
C ILE A 122 -6.64 -8.07 9.05
N THR A 123 -6.33 -9.34 9.31
CA THR A 123 -5.46 -10.15 8.44
C THR A 123 -5.95 -10.17 6.98
N PRO A 124 -7.25 -10.43 6.67
CA PRO A 124 -7.71 -10.43 5.28
C PRO A 124 -7.59 -9.06 4.60
N LYS A 125 -7.87 -7.98 5.35
CA LYS A 125 -7.77 -6.60 4.83
C LYS A 125 -6.33 -6.21 4.55
N CYS A 126 -5.41 -6.55 5.44
CA CYS A 126 -4.00 -6.30 5.22
C CYS A 126 -3.46 -7.10 4.04
N SER A 127 -3.81 -8.38 3.91
CA SER A 127 -3.44 -9.17 2.72
C SER A 127 -3.94 -8.50 1.43
N SER A 128 -5.23 -8.21 1.37
CA SER A 128 -5.85 -7.53 0.23
C SER A 128 -5.21 -6.17 -0.06
N PHE A 129 -4.86 -5.40 0.97
CA PHE A 129 -4.14 -4.14 0.80
C PHE A 129 -2.76 -4.34 0.15
N VAL A 130 -1.98 -5.30 0.63
CA VAL A 130 -0.65 -5.59 0.08
C VAL A 130 -0.76 -6.00 -1.38
N ASP A 131 -1.62 -6.97 -1.69
CA ASP A 131 -1.79 -7.50 -3.04
C ASP A 131 -2.25 -6.40 -4.03
N ASN A 132 -3.23 -5.59 -3.62
CA ASN A 132 -3.73 -4.52 -4.48
C ASN A 132 -2.73 -3.36 -4.64
N LEU A 133 -1.99 -2.98 -3.59
CA LEU A 133 -0.99 -1.92 -3.71
C LEU A 133 0.14 -2.34 -4.65
N GLU A 134 0.59 -3.58 -4.52
CA GLU A 134 1.58 -4.18 -5.43
C GLU A 134 1.07 -4.16 -6.87
N MET A 135 -0.13 -4.70 -7.10
CA MET A 135 -0.76 -4.75 -8.41
C MET A 135 -0.87 -3.36 -9.04
N MET A 136 -1.34 -2.35 -8.30
CA MET A 136 -1.47 -0.99 -8.84
C MET A 136 -0.13 -0.39 -9.27
N ILE A 137 0.92 -0.53 -8.45
CA ILE A 137 2.25 0.02 -8.77
C ILE A 137 2.85 -0.71 -9.98
N ASN A 138 2.75 -2.03 -10.02
CA ASN A 138 3.31 -2.83 -11.11
C ASN A 138 2.55 -2.62 -12.43
N LEU A 139 1.21 -2.56 -12.40
CA LEU A 139 0.41 -2.22 -13.57
C LEU A 139 0.77 -0.84 -14.11
N TYR A 140 0.92 0.15 -13.22
CA TYR A 140 1.37 1.49 -13.63
C TYR A 140 2.73 1.46 -14.32
N ILE A 141 3.70 0.68 -13.80
CA ILE A 141 5.01 0.51 -14.43
C ILE A 141 4.87 -0.13 -15.82
N SER A 142 4.08 -1.20 -15.93
CA SER A 142 3.81 -1.86 -17.22
C SER A 142 3.16 -0.91 -18.22
N ASP A 143 2.15 -0.16 -17.80
CA ASP A 143 1.44 0.80 -18.66
C ASP A 143 2.37 1.94 -19.12
N VAL A 144 3.26 2.45 -18.26
CA VAL A 144 4.30 3.43 -18.66
C VAL A 144 5.27 2.85 -19.69
N ASN A 145 5.66 1.58 -19.50
CA ASN A 145 6.56 0.91 -20.44
C ASN A 145 5.90 0.75 -21.82
N VAL A 146 4.65 0.28 -21.86
CA VAL A 146 3.87 0.16 -23.10
C VAL A 146 3.69 1.51 -23.78
N TYR A 147 3.38 2.56 -23.03
CA TYR A 147 3.25 3.91 -23.58
C TYR A 147 4.55 4.38 -24.25
N ASN A 148 5.69 4.18 -23.60
CA ASN A 148 7.00 4.54 -24.15
C ASN A 148 7.41 3.64 -25.33
N GLU A 149 7.04 2.36 -25.32
CA GLU A 149 7.23 1.47 -26.46
C GLU A 149 6.44 1.93 -27.69
N ASN A 150 5.21 2.40 -27.49
CA ASN A 150 4.41 2.96 -28.57
C ASN A 150 5.00 4.26 -29.12
N ILE A 151 5.53 5.15 -28.25
CA ILE A 151 6.27 6.35 -28.69
C ILE A 151 7.49 5.96 -29.52
N ASN A 152 8.27 4.98 -29.07
CA ASN A 152 9.44 4.49 -29.81
C ASN A 152 9.05 3.92 -31.18
N THR A 153 7.94 3.19 -31.26
CA THR A 153 7.40 2.64 -32.50
C THR A 153 6.96 3.74 -33.46
N TYR A 154 6.24 4.76 -32.96
CA TYR A 154 5.89 5.94 -33.74
C TYR A 154 7.14 6.68 -34.25
N ASN A 155 8.14 6.89 -33.39
CA ASN A 155 9.39 7.56 -33.75
C ASN A 155 10.16 6.82 -34.85
N ALA A 156 10.21 5.49 -34.77
CA ALA A 156 10.81 4.66 -35.81
C ALA A 156 10.09 4.87 -37.16
N TRP A 157 8.75 4.85 -37.15
CA TRP A 157 7.94 5.12 -38.35
C TRP A 157 8.19 6.51 -38.94
N VAL A 158 8.28 7.56 -38.10
CA VAL A 158 8.60 8.93 -38.56
C VAL A 158 9.97 8.99 -39.25
N LEU A 159 10.97 8.32 -38.68
CA LEU A 159 12.32 8.29 -39.25
C LEU A 159 12.39 7.51 -40.57
N GLU A 160 11.55 6.48 -40.73
CA GLU A 160 11.40 5.72 -41.98
C GLU A 160 10.60 6.48 -43.05
N ASN A 161 9.79 7.47 -42.66
CA ASN A 161 8.89 8.21 -43.54
C ASN A 161 9.08 9.74 -43.43
N PRO A 162 10.28 10.27 -43.76
CA PRO A 162 10.62 11.68 -43.53
C PRO A 162 9.79 12.69 -44.35
N GLU A 163 9.06 12.24 -45.37
CA GLU A 163 8.24 13.11 -46.22
C GLU A 163 6.89 13.51 -45.57
N GLU A 164 6.45 12.80 -44.54
CA GLU A 164 5.11 12.98 -43.93
C GLU A 164 5.02 14.17 -42.95
N SER A 165 6.08 14.98 -42.78
CA SER A 165 6.12 16.19 -41.94
C SER A 165 5.81 15.97 -40.45
N TYR A 166 5.91 14.74 -39.96
CA TYR A 166 5.80 14.40 -38.54
C TYR A 166 7.13 14.58 -37.79
N ASN A 167 7.04 14.86 -36.49
CA ASN A 167 8.23 15.02 -35.63
C ASN A 167 8.36 13.83 -34.67
N VAL A 168 9.61 13.49 -34.34
CA VAL A 168 9.91 12.58 -33.24
C VAL A 168 9.50 13.20 -31.90
N ILE A 169 9.15 12.34 -30.96
CA ILE A 169 8.60 12.71 -29.65
C ILE A 169 9.46 12.08 -28.55
N ASP A 170 9.65 12.80 -27.45
CA ASP A 170 10.36 12.28 -26.28
C ASP A 170 9.51 11.30 -25.47
N ASN A 171 10.15 10.27 -24.93
CA ASN A 171 9.51 9.33 -24.01
C ASN A 171 9.05 10.01 -22.72
N PHE A 172 7.97 9.48 -22.14
CA PHE A 172 7.50 9.87 -20.83
C PHE A 172 8.49 9.44 -19.74
N ILE A 173 8.92 10.39 -18.92
CA ILE A 173 9.88 10.16 -17.85
C ILE A 173 9.15 9.94 -16.52
N ASN A 174 9.15 8.70 -16.04
CA ASN A 174 8.77 8.34 -14.69
C ASN A 174 10.04 8.16 -13.83
N LYS A 175 10.14 8.87 -12.69
CA LYS A 175 11.29 8.79 -11.79
C LYS A 175 11.00 8.04 -10.49
N ASP A 176 9.73 7.89 -10.15
CA ASP A 176 9.33 7.47 -8.80
C ASP A 176 9.05 5.97 -8.72
N TYR A 177 8.59 5.37 -9.82
CA TYR A 177 8.28 3.94 -9.90
C TYR A 177 8.86 3.35 -11.18
N THR A 178 10.12 2.94 -11.14
CA THR A 178 10.83 2.41 -12.32
C THR A 178 11.15 0.92 -12.23
N VAL A 179 10.91 0.31 -11.07
CA VAL A 179 11.20 -1.09 -10.80
C VAL A 179 9.97 -1.73 -10.16
N TYR A 180 9.59 -2.90 -10.67
CA TYR A 180 8.50 -3.69 -10.12
C TYR A 180 8.74 -4.01 -8.63
N VAL A 181 7.66 -3.96 -7.86
CA VAL A 181 7.66 -4.20 -6.42
C VAL A 181 7.04 -5.55 -6.11
N ASP A 182 7.57 -6.20 -5.08
CA ASP A 182 7.05 -7.43 -4.48
C ASP A 182 6.99 -7.16 -2.97
N PHE A 183 5.81 -6.75 -2.47
CA PHE A 183 5.66 -6.33 -1.08
C PHE A 183 5.47 -7.53 -0.14
N ASN A 184 4.87 -8.60 -0.64
CA ASN A 184 4.59 -9.79 0.16
C ASN A 184 5.78 -10.79 0.17
N ASN A 185 6.79 -10.58 -0.70
CA ASN A 185 7.98 -11.39 -0.92
C ASN A 185 7.66 -12.84 -1.31
N ASP A 186 6.60 -13.05 -2.09
CA ASP A 186 6.24 -14.37 -2.61
C ASP A 186 6.95 -14.72 -3.93
N GLY A 187 7.69 -13.77 -4.52
CA GLY A 187 8.41 -13.92 -5.77
C GLY A 187 7.55 -13.75 -7.03
N VAL A 188 6.26 -13.46 -6.87
CA VAL A 188 5.32 -13.08 -7.91
C VAL A 188 5.17 -11.56 -7.87
N PHE A 189 5.27 -10.91 -9.03
CA PHE A 189 5.07 -9.47 -9.15
C PHE A 189 3.66 -9.25 -9.71
N LEU A 190 2.66 -9.15 -8.85
CA LEU A 190 1.27 -8.96 -9.27
C LEU A 190 1.16 -7.70 -10.14
N GLY A 191 0.48 -7.77 -11.28
CA GLY A 191 0.34 -6.63 -12.20
C GLY A 191 1.55 -6.37 -13.11
N LYS A 192 2.59 -7.19 -13.04
CA LYS A 192 3.64 -7.18 -14.06
C LYS A 192 3.13 -7.90 -15.32
N GLU A 193 3.03 -7.17 -16.43
CA GLU A 193 2.67 -7.67 -17.75
C GLU A 193 3.90 -7.70 -18.67
#